data_AF-A0A8E0WTT3-F1
#
_entry.id   AF-A0A8E0WTT3-F1
#
_cell.length_a   1.000
_cell.length_b   1.000
_cell.length_c   1.000
_cell.angle_alpha   90.00
_cell.angle_beta   90.00
_cell.angle_gamma   90.00
#
_symmetry.space_group_name_H-M   'P 1'
#
loop_
_entity.id
_entity.type
_entity.pdbx_description
1 polymer ?
#
loop_
_entity_poly.entity_id
_entity_poly.type
_entity_poly.pdbx_seq_one_letter_code
_entity_poly.pdbx_strand_id
1 'polypeptide(L)'
;MSSTADVAIKAAGGASVRNYLKTLTLAHDTLGAATEIVVKDGAAVIWRGKLQTAAVDSSQAASLEFDPPLKGTANTALNVALLTSTTGGVFVNATGFTGS
;
A
#
# COMPACT_ATOMS: atom_id res chain seq x y z
N MET A 1 1.34 2.82 10.20
CA MET A 1 0.42 3.93 9.87
C MET A 1 -0.93 3.68 10.52
N SER A 2 -1.77 4.70 10.73
CA SER A 2 -3.10 4.55 11.36
C SER A 2 -4.12 5.61 10.90
N SER A 3 -3.79 6.39 9.88
CA SER A 3 -4.57 7.54 9.42
C SER A 3 -4.85 7.47 7.92
N THR A 4 -5.65 8.43 7.45
CA THR A 4 -5.99 8.59 6.02
C THR A 4 -4.95 9.36 5.22
N ALA A 5 -3.85 9.76 5.86
CA ALA A 5 -2.77 10.46 5.18
C ALA A 5 -2.00 9.51 4.25
N ASP A 6 -1.60 10.04 3.10
CA ASP A 6 -0.75 9.30 2.17
C ASP A 6 0.64 9.12 2.78
N VAL A 7 1.11 7.87 2.80
CA VAL A 7 2.46 7.48 3.19
C VAL A 7 3.18 6.97 1.95
N ALA A 8 4.27 7.64 1.57
CA ALA A 8 5.05 7.25 0.41
C ALA A 8 5.76 5.91 0.64
N ILE A 9 5.49 4.93 -0.21
CA ILE A 9 6.27 3.68 -0.31
C ILE A 9 7.51 3.93 -1.17
N LYS A 10 7.34 4.70 -2.26
CA LYS A 10 8.42 5.05 -3.19
C LYS A 10 8.17 6.43 -3.78
N ALA A 11 9.18 7.28 -3.69
CA ALA A 11 9.14 8.62 -4.31
C ALA A 11 9.07 8.54 -5.85
N ALA A 12 8.68 9.63 -6.49
CA ALA A 12 8.72 9.76 -7.94
C ALA A 12 10.15 9.57 -8.47
N GLY A 13 10.32 8.76 -9.52
CA GLY A 13 11.63 8.45 -10.11
C GLY A 13 12.14 9.46 -11.14
N GLY A 14 11.36 10.50 -11.45
CA GLY A 14 11.67 11.47 -12.51
C GLY A 14 11.02 11.14 -13.86
N ALA A 15 11.35 11.93 -14.88
CA ALA A 15 10.79 11.79 -16.22
C ALA A 15 11.04 10.39 -16.79
N SER A 16 10.00 9.82 -17.40
CA SER A 16 10.02 8.48 -18.00
C SER A 16 10.32 7.32 -17.04
N VAL A 17 10.46 7.54 -15.73
CA VAL A 17 10.66 6.46 -14.75
C VAL A 17 9.35 6.17 -14.03
N ARG A 18 8.96 4.90 -14.00
CA ARG A 18 7.74 4.38 -13.37
C ARG A 18 8.10 3.47 -12.21
N ASN A 19 7.25 3.50 -11.19
CA ASN A 19 7.29 2.58 -10.07
C ASN A 19 6.40 1.37 -10.39
N TYR A 20 6.91 0.15 -10.19
CA TYR A 20 6.17 -1.10 -10.35
C TYR A 20 6.14 -1.84 -9.01
N LEU A 21 4.94 -2.07 -8.47
CA LEU A 21 4.75 -2.82 -7.21
C LEU A 21 4.45 -4.29 -7.54
N LYS A 22 5.34 -5.19 -7.10
CA LYS A 22 5.24 -6.64 -7.36
C LYS A 22 4.61 -7.37 -6.19
N THR A 23 4.99 -7.05 -4.95
CA THR A 23 4.41 -7.67 -3.77
C THR A 23 4.05 -6.65 -2.70
N LEU A 24 2.97 -6.96 -1.96
CA LEU A 24 2.51 -6.19 -0.81
C LEU A 24 2.21 -7.16 0.33
N THR A 25 2.86 -6.98 1.46
CA THR A 25 2.58 -7.72 2.71
C THR A 25 1.99 -6.77 3.72
N LEU A 26 0.88 -7.17 4.33
CA LEU A 26 0.11 -6.37 5.27
C LEU A 26 -0.01 -7.12 6.59
N ALA A 27 0.38 -6.45 7.67
CA ALA A 27 0.11 -6.87 9.03
C ALA A 27 -0.54 -5.69 9.76
N HIS A 28 -1.34 -5.98 10.79
CA HIS A 28 -1.93 -4.92 11.59
C HIS A 28 -2.31 -5.42 12.98
N ASP A 29 -2.27 -4.49 13.94
CA ASP A 29 -2.82 -4.71 15.27
C ASP A 29 -4.35 -4.85 15.21
N THR A 30 -4.98 -5.15 16.34
CA THR A 30 -6.44 -5.07 16.47
C THR A 30 -6.90 -3.66 16.13
N LEU A 31 -7.78 -3.55 15.13
CA LEU A 31 -8.31 -2.28 14.65
C LEU A 31 -9.61 -1.90 15.36
N GLY A 32 -9.83 -0.61 15.59
CA GLY A 32 -11.06 -0.12 16.21
C GLY A 32 -12.31 -0.26 15.33
N ALA A 33 -12.12 -0.27 14.01
CA ALA A 33 -13.15 -0.54 13.02
C ALA A 33 -12.51 -1.12 11.76
N ALA A 34 -13.29 -1.86 10.96
CA ALA A 34 -12.84 -2.28 9.64
C ALA A 34 -12.58 -1.05 8.75
N THR A 35 -11.50 -1.11 7.98
CA THR A 35 -11.11 -0.03 7.07
C THR A 35 -10.65 -0.62 5.74
N GLU A 36 -10.35 0.24 4.78
CA GLU A 36 -9.72 -0.16 3.52
C GLU A 36 -8.34 0.49 3.45
N ILE A 37 -7.35 -0.28 3.04
CA ILE A 37 -6.05 0.22 2.61
C ILE A 37 -6.05 0.35 1.10
N VAL A 38 -5.48 1.44 0.60
CA VAL A 38 -5.35 1.70 -0.83
C VAL A 38 -3.88 1.90 -1.18
N VAL A 39 -3.48 1.39 -2.34
CA VAL A 39 -2.24 1.78 -3.01
C VAL A 39 -2.61 2.83 -4.06
N LYS A 40 -1.87 3.94 -4.08
CA LYS A 40 -2.10 5.07 -4.96
C LYS A 40 -0.89 5.37 -5.84
N ASP A 41 -1.16 5.67 -7.09
CA ASP A 41 -0.26 6.32 -8.03
C ASP A 41 -0.56 7.82 -7.99
N GLY A 42 0.21 8.57 -7.20
CA GLY A 42 -0.09 9.95 -6.88
C GLY A 42 -1.40 10.03 -6.09
N ALA A 43 -2.42 10.68 -6.65
CA ALA A 43 -3.75 10.75 -6.06
C ALA A 43 -4.69 9.62 -6.52
N ALA A 44 -4.35 8.88 -7.58
CA ALA A 44 -5.21 7.86 -8.16
C ALA A 44 -5.06 6.52 -7.42
N VAL A 45 -6.16 5.93 -6.98
CA VAL A 45 -6.15 4.58 -6.37
C VAL A 45 -5.97 3.53 -7.48
N ILE A 46 -4.93 2.70 -7.38
CA ILE A 46 -4.64 1.63 -8.35
C ILE A 46 -4.85 0.23 -7.77
N TRP A 47 -4.95 0.11 -6.44
CA TRP A 47 -5.36 -1.12 -5.76
C TRP A 47 -6.01 -0.80 -4.41
N ARG A 48 -6.89 -1.69 -3.96
CA ARG A 48 -7.63 -1.57 -2.70
C ARG A 48 -7.79 -2.94 -2.04
N GLY A 49 -7.63 -2.98 -0.72
CA GLY A 49 -7.92 -4.15 0.11
C GLY A 49 -8.63 -3.75 1.39
N LYS A 50 -9.48 -4.64 1.90
CA LYS A 50 -10.18 -4.46 3.18
C LYS A 50 -9.36 -5.04 4.32
N LEU A 51 -9.21 -4.28 5.40
CA LEU A 51 -8.66 -4.72 6.68
C LEU A 51 -9.81 -4.94 7.66
N GLN A 52 -9.81 -6.10 8.30
CA GLN A 52 -10.77 -6.44 9.36
C GLN A 52 -10.23 -6.01 10.72
N THR A 53 -11.01 -6.18 11.79
CA THR A 53 -10.62 -5.72 13.12
C THR A 53 -9.71 -6.69 13.86
N ALA A 54 -9.78 -7.99 13.59
CA ALA A 54 -8.91 -8.98 14.20
C ALA A 54 -7.47 -8.79 13.74
N ALA A 55 -6.52 -8.75 14.69
CA ALA A 55 -5.10 -8.57 14.39
C ALA A 55 -4.57 -9.63 13.41
N VAL A 56 -3.67 -9.20 12.53
CA VAL A 56 -2.92 -10.06 11.60
C VAL A 56 -1.45 -9.77 11.83
N ASP A 57 -0.76 -10.70 12.49
CA ASP A 57 0.69 -10.58 12.69
C ASP A 57 1.49 -11.06 11.46
N SER A 58 2.81 -10.92 11.49
CA SER A 58 3.70 -11.29 10.38
C SER A 58 3.69 -12.78 10.03
N SER A 59 3.29 -13.66 10.94
CA SER A 59 3.16 -15.11 10.66
C SER A 59 1.89 -15.43 9.87
N GLN A 60 0.86 -14.58 9.99
CA GLN A 60 -0.43 -14.70 9.30
C GLN A 60 -0.55 -13.75 8.10
N ALA A 61 0.36 -12.78 7.99
CA ALA A 61 0.37 -11.79 6.93
C ALA A 61 0.57 -12.46 5.56
N ALA A 62 -0.50 -12.54 4.78
CA ALA A 62 -0.41 -12.97 3.39
C ALA A 62 0.36 -11.92 2.58
N SER A 63 1.29 -12.41 1.75
CA SER A 63 1.88 -11.58 0.69
C SER A 63 0.97 -11.61 -0.53
N LEU A 64 0.45 -10.45 -0.91
CA LEU A 64 -0.23 -10.28 -2.18
C LEU A 64 0.82 -10.12 -3.27
N GLU A 65 0.74 -10.98 -4.28
CA GLU A 65 1.55 -10.86 -5.50
C GLU A 65 0.71 -10.29 -6.63
N PHE A 66 1.25 -9.28 -7.32
CA PHE A 66 0.64 -8.69 -8.50
C PHE A 66 1.33 -9.23 -9.75
N ASP A 67 0.56 -9.91 -10.59
CA ASP A 67 1.02 -10.37 -11.90
C ASP A 67 -0.04 -10.10 -12.98
N PRO A 68 0.18 -9.10 -13.87
CA PRO A 68 1.35 -8.23 -13.94
C PRO A 68 1.47 -7.28 -12.72
N PRO A 69 2.68 -6.72 -12.44
CA PRO A 69 2.87 -5.76 -11.35
C PRO A 69 1.94 -4.55 -11.47
N LEU A 70 1.53 -3.98 -10.33
CA LEU A 70 0.82 -2.71 -10.34
C LEU A 70 1.74 -1.62 -10.87
N LYS A 71 1.34 -1.01 -11.99
CA LYS A 71 2.14 -0.05 -12.74
C LYS A 71 1.72 1.37 -12.42
N GLY A 72 2.66 2.17 -11.94
CA GLY A 72 2.48 3.61 -11.79
C GLY A 72 2.67 4.40 -13.09
N THR A 73 2.34 5.67 -13.03
CA THR A 73 2.65 6.67 -14.05
C THR A 73 4.06 7.20 -13.87
N ALA A 74 4.64 7.66 -14.98
CA ALA A 74 5.97 8.24 -14.95
C ALA A 74 5.98 9.48 -14.07
N ASN A 75 7.08 9.70 -13.35
CA ASN A 75 7.25 10.84 -12.45
C ASN A 75 6.19 10.93 -11.33
N THR A 76 5.62 9.80 -10.91
CA THR A 76 4.60 9.76 -9.85
C THR A 76 5.04 8.88 -8.69
N ALA A 77 4.79 9.35 -7.46
CA ALA A 77 5.08 8.60 -6.25
C ALA A 77 4.04 7.49 -6.03
N LEU A 78 4.49 6.35 -5.49
CA LEU A 78 3.62 5.28 -5.04
C LEU A 78 3.36 5.45 -3.54
N ASN A 79 2.10 5.58 -3.16
CA ASN A 79 1.68 5.82 -1.78
C ASN A 79 0.75 4.71 -1.27
N VAL A 80 0.64 4.60 0.04
CA VAL A 80 -0.48 3.91 0.71
C VAL A 80 -1.21 4.83 1.65
N ALA A 81 -2.51 4.60 1.78
CA ALA A 81 -3.36 5.29 2.74
C ALA A 81 -4.47 4.36 3.24
N LEU A 82 -5.01 4.67 4.41
CA LEU A 82 -6.30 4.11 4.83
C LEU A 82 -7.44 5.01 4.33
N LEU A 83 -8.61 4.45 4.09
CA LEU A 83 -9.80 5.26 3.77
C LEU A 83 -10.49 5.82 5.01
N THR A 84 -10.30 5.17 6.16
CA THR A 84 -10.73 5.68 7.46
C THR A 84 -9.59 5.54 8.47
N SER A 85 -9.48 6.50 9.40
CA SER A 85 -8.54 6.36 10.51
C SER A 85 -8.96 5.20 11.41
N THR A 86 -7.99 4.51 11.97
CA THR A 86 -8.21 3.41 12.92
C THR A 86 -7.34 3.58 14.14
N THR A 87 -7.76 3.01 15.27
CA THR A 87 -6.85 2.69 16.36
C THR A 87 -6.06 1.43 16.01
N GLY A 88 -4.83 1.30 16.50
CA GLY A 88 -3.93 0.19 16.13
C GLY A 88 -3.04 0.50 14.91
N GLY A 89 -1.85 -0.09 14.89
CA GLY A 89 -0.88 0.08 13.82
C GLY A 89 -1.18 -0.80 12.61
N VAL A 90 -1.12 -0.22 11.41
CA VAL A 90 -1.04 -0.95 10.15
C VAL A 90 0.41 -0.90 9.65
N PHE A 91 0.95 -2.08 9.37
CA PHE A 91 2.32 -2.30 8.91
C PHE A 91 2.28 -2.75 7.46
N VAL A 92 3.00 -2.02 6.61
CA VAL A 92 3.00 -2.24 5.16
C VAL A 92 4.43 -2.51 4.74
N ASN A 93 4.64 -3.65 4.08
CA ASN A 93 5.88 -3.94 3.37
C ASN A 93 5.56 -4.11 1.89
N ALA A 94 6.38 -3.52 1.03
CA ALA A 94 6.18 -3.52 -0.40
C ALA A 94 7.51 -3.77 -1.11
N THR A 95 7.48 -4.64 -2.13
CA THR A 95 8.65 -4.89 -2.98
C THR A 95 8.30 -4.72 -4.45
N GLY A 96 9.28 -4.31 -5.24
CA GLY A 96 9.06 -3.93 -6.62
C GLY A 96 10.32 -3.40 -7.26
N PHE A 97 10.16 -2.77 -8.42
CA PHE A 97 11.27 -2.23 -9.21
C PHE A 97 10.84 -0.96 -9.95
N THR A 98 11.82 -0.27 -10.53
CA THR A 98 11.58 0.86 -11.43
C THR A 98 11.92 0.47 -12.87
N GLY A 99 11.20 1.06 -13.83
CA GLY A 99 11.45 0.87 -15.26
C GLY A 99 10.87 2.02 -16.06
N SER A 100 11.18 2.06 -17.36
CA SER A 100 10.60 3.03 -18.30
C SER A 100 9.21 2.65 -18.82
#